data_AF-A0A6M2DUH7-F1
#
_entry.id   AF-A0A6M2DUH7-F1
#
_cell.length_a   1.000
_cell.length_b   1.000
_cell.length_c   1.000
_cell.angle_alpha   90.00
_cell.angle_beta   90.00
_cell.angle_gamma   90.00
#
_symmetry.space_group_name_H-M   'P 1'
#
loop_
_entity.id
_entity.type
_entity.pdbx_description
1 polymer ?
#
loop_
_entity_poly.entity_id
_entity_poly.type
_entity_poly.pdbx_seq_one_letter_code
_entity_poly.pdbx_strand_id
1 'polypeptide(L)'
;MNSLIVLLLGLACVCAYQDHSSRIVNGQEAQVGQFPIQVFLDLTLKTNDKSRCGGSLLSDRWVLTAAHCFDNLKDIQVFVGAHDISKSDELNRQTRKVAKYLQHEKYDQSTLEYDIGLLKLATPIICNDYAKLTKLNKDKSKTFVGKTATVSGWGIFKDFPNFKLPDKLQYTTLEVQPQEDCKKVWGAYIRDYTICAKHEKQSICIGDSGGPLTVDGLQIGVVSFGSTPCAQDIPSGFVNVASFLDWIQEQTGLTL
;
A
#
# COMPACT_ATOMS: atom_id res chain seq x y z
N MET A 1 -66.03 -11.53 38.31
CA MET A 1 -64.64 -11.82 38.72
C MET A 1 -64.04 -12.80 37.74
N ASN A 2 -63.23 -12.27 36.81
CA ASN A 2 -62.11 -12.91 36.10
C ASN A 2 -61.80 -12.01 34.91
N SER A 3 -60.92 -11.04 35.17
CA SER A 3 -60.32 -10.19 34.14
C SER A 3 -59.38 -11.05 33.29
N LEU A 4 -59.70 -11.20 32.01
CA LEU A 4 -58.75 -11.72 31.03
C LEU A 4 -57.85 -10.56 30.59
N ILE A 5 -56.62 -10.55 31.08
CA ILE A 5 -55.56 -9.68 30.57
C ILE A 5 -55.08 -10.30 29.26
N VAL A 6 -55.45 -9.69 28.13
CA VAL A 6 -54.85 -10.01 26.83
C VAL A 6 -53.55 -9.22 26.72
N LEU A 7 -52.42 -9.90 26.93
CA LEU A 7 -51.10 -9.37 26.59
C LEU A 7 -50.98 -9.29 25.06
N LEU A 8 -51.20 -8.11 24.50
CA LEU A 8 -50.77 -7.76 23.15
C LEU A 8 -49.24 -7.63 23.18
N LEU A 9 -48.54 -8.75 22.95
CA LEU A 9 -47.15 -8.75 22.54
C LEU A 9 -47.06 -8.03 21.18
N GLY A 10 -46.78 -6.73 21.22
CA GLY A 10 -46.38 -5.98 20.05
C GLY A 10 -45.10 -6.59 19.49
N LEU A 11 -45.23 -7.46 18.49
CA LEU A 11 -44.16 -7.65 17.52
C LEU A 11 -44.03 -6.32 16.78
N ALA A 12 -43.20 -5.43 17.31
CA ALA A 12 -42.57 -4.44 16.48
C ALA A 12 -41.75 -5.22 15.45
N CYS A 13 -42.30 -5.37 14.25
CA CYS A 13 -41.52 -5.70 13.08
C CYS A 13 -40.55 -4.52 12.92
N VAL A 14 -39.37 -4.65 13.54
CA VAL A 14 -38.24 -3.80 13.22
C VAL A 14 -37.89 -4.21 11.80
N CYS A 15 -38.47 -3.51 10.83
CA CYS A 15 -37.94 -3.47 9.49
C CYS A 15 -36.50 -2.97 9.67
N ALA A 16 -35.54 -3.90 9.70
CA ALA A 16 -34.16 -3.56 9.53
C ALA A 16 -34.10 -2.85 8.19
N TYR A 17 -34.03 -1.52 8.24
CA TYR A 17 -33.66 -0.72 7.11
C TYR A 17 -32.19 -1.08 6.88
N GLN A 18 -31.96 -2.14 6.09
CA GLN A 18 -30.67 -2.35 5.48
C GLN A 18 -30.47 -1.13 4.61
N ASP A 19 -29.74 -0.16 5.15
CA ASP A 19 -29.18 0.90 4.37
C ASP A 19 -28.31 0.25 3.29
N HIS A 20 -28.88 0.11 2.10
CA HIS A 20 -28.23 -0.42 0.92
C HIS A 20 -27.32 0.65 0.29
N SER A 21 -26.58 1.39 1.13
CA SER A 21 -25.64 2.45 0.75
C SER A 21 -24.18 2.10 1.09
N SER A 22 -23.77 0.85 0.94
CA SER A 22 -22.35 0.53 0.80
C SER A 22 -22.11 -0.19 -0.52
N ARG A 23 -22.22 0.53 -1.64
CA ARG A 23 -21.41 0.16 -2.80
C ARG A 23 -19.96 0.44 -2.42
N ILE A 24 -19.35 -0.55 -1.74
CA ILE A 24 -17.92 -0.58 -1.43
C ILE A 24 -17.20 -0.70 -2.76
N VAL A 25 -16.64 0.42 -3.14
CA VAL A 25 -15.89 0.63 -4.36
C VAL A 25 -14.69 1.42 -3.85
N ASN A 26 -13.49 0.84 -3.94
CA ASN A 26 -12.21 1.21 -3.29
C ASN A 26 -11.92 0.46 -1.99
N GLY A 27 -11.19 -0.65 -2.08
CA GLY A 27 -10.65 -1.37 -0.91
C GLY A 27 -11.65 -1.53 0.24
N GLN A 28 -11.13 -1.61 1.46
CA GLN A 28 -11.86 -1.42 2.70
C GLN A 28 -11.15 -0.34 3.50
N GLU A 29 -11.89 0.57 4.14
CA GLU A 29 -11.27 1.54 5.06
C GLU A 29 -10.56 0.77 6.17
N ALA A 30 -9.29 1.08 6.39
CA ALA A 30 -8.52 0.49 7.48
C ALA A 30 -9.01 1.01 8.83
N GLN A 31 -8.84 0.24 9.89
CA GLN A 31 -8.95 0.78 11.24
C GLN A 31 -7.71 1.63 11.55
N VAL A 32 -7.88 2.63 12.42
CA VAL A 32 -6.76 3.45 12.90
C VAL A 32 -5.69 2.54 13.51
N GLY A 33 -4.45 2.61 12.98
CA GLY A 33 -3.33 1.78 13.43
C GLY A 33 -3.32 0.34 12.93
N GLN A 34 -4.23 -0.06 12.02
CA GLN A 34 -4.27 -1.43 11.49
C GLN A 34 -2.98 -1.81 10.71
N PHE A 35 -2.39 -0.84 10.00
CA PHE A 35 -1.16 -1.04 9.22
C PHE A 35 -0.07 -0.06 9.68
N PRO A 36 0.54 -0.29 10.86
CA PRO A 36 1.45 0.67 11.48
C PRO A 36 2.81 0.78 10.78
N ILE A 37 3.08 -0.10 9.80
CA ILE A 37 4.27 -0.02 8.95
C ILE A 37 4.08 0.95 7.79
N GLN A 38 2.83 1.33 7.47
CA GLN A 38 2.47 2.11 6.30
C GLN A 38 3.02 3.53 6.43
N VAL A 39 3.63 3.99 5.34
CA VAL A 39 4.12 5.36 5.19
C VAL A 39 3.40 6.04 4.04
N PHE A 40 3.04 7.30 4.23
CA PHE A 40 2.55 8.17 3.16
C PHE A 40 3.67 9.10 2.70
N LEU A 41 3.82 9.23 1.39
CA LEU A 41 4.75 10.14 0.74
C LEU A 41 3.94 11.23 0.02
N ASP A 42 3.97 12.46 0.54
CA ASP A 42 3.41 13.66 -0.11
C ASP A 42 4.46 14.22 -1.06
N LEU A 43 4.26 14.03 -2.36
CA LEU A 43 5.22 14.39 -3.39
C LEU A 43 4.82 15.70 -4.06
N THR A 44 5.80 16.57 -4.27
CA THR A 44 5.69 17.72 -5.16
C THR A 44 6.63 17.51 -6.33
N LEU A 45 6.11 17.51 -7.55
CA LEU A 45 6.88 17.32 -8.76
C LEU A 45 7.52 18.62 -9.24
N LYS A 46 8.49 18.54 -10.17
CA LYS A 46 9.15 19.71 -10.79
C LYS A 46 8.16 20.61 -11.53
N THR A 47 7.04 20.08 -12.01
CA THR A 47 5.91 20.83 -12.59
C THR A 47 5.10 21.61 -11.55
N ASN A 48 5.36 21.39 -10.25
CA ASN A 48 4.56 21.81 -9.10
C ASN A 48 3.24 21.03 -8.90
N ASP A 49 3.01 19.98 -9.68
CA ASP A 49 1.90 19.08 -9.44
C ASP A 49 2.13 18.25 -8.16
N LYS A 50 1.03 17.92 -7.50
CA LYS A 50 1.02 17.02 -6.35
C LYS A 50 0.89 15.57 -6.80
N SER A 51 1.68 14.70 -6.21
CA SER A 51 1.59 13.25 -6.38
C SER A 51 1.66 12.57 -5.01
N ARG A 52 1.32 11.29 -4.96
CA ARG A 52 1.28 10.50 -3.73
C ARG A 52 1.89 9.13 -4.00
N CYS A 53 2.73 8.69 -3.08
CA CYS A 53 3.22 7.31 -3.02
C CYS A 53 3.05 6.76 -1.60
N GLY A 54 3.14 5.44 -1.48
CA GLY A 54 3.30 4.73 -0.23
C GLY A 54 4.76 4.40 0.09
N GLY A 55 4.95 3.80 1.25
CA GLY A 55 6.22 3.25 1.69
C GLY A 55 6.04 2.39 2.94
N SER A 56 7.15 1.89 3.45
CA SER A 56 7.21 1.06 4.66
C SER A 56 8.44 1.37 5.50
N LEU A 57 8.31 1.42 6.82
CA LEU A 57 9.43 1.72 7.73
C LEU A 57 10.40 0.54 7.88
N LEU A 58 11.63 0.66 7.40
CA LEU A 58 12.71 -0.31 7.64
C LEU A 58 13.39 -0.10 9.00
N SER A 59 13.50 1.15 9.43
CA SER A 59 14.02 1.57 10.73
C SER A 59 13.33 2.88 11.16
N ASP A 60 13.73 3.45 12.28
CA ASP A 60 13.27 4.78 12.70
C ASP A 60 13.67 5.90 11.71
N ARG A 61 14.61 5.65 10.79
CA ARG A 61 15.13 6.64 9.84
C ARG A 61 15.09 6.23 8.38
N TRP A 62 14.77 4.97 8.07
CA TRP A 62 14.77 4.47 6.70
C TRP A 62 13.38 3.99 6.30
N VAL A 63 12.92 4.43 5.13
CA VAL A 63 11.69 4.01 4.50
C VAL A 63 12.02 3.31 3.18
N LEU A 64 11.41 2.15 2.94
CA LEU A 64 11.42 1.43 1.68
C LEU A 64 10.20 1.84 0.84
N THR A 65 10.43 2.11 -0.44
CA THR A 65 9.40 2.50 -1.42
C THR A 65 9.84 2.09 -2.84
N ALA A 66 9.14 2.54 -3.88
CA ALA A 66 9.49 2.33 -5.28
C ALA A 66 10.43 3.44 -5.79
N ALA A 67 11.26 3.14 -6.78
CA ALA A 67 12.19 4.12 -7.35
C ALA A 67 11.44 5.20 -8.16
N HIS A 68 10.38 4.81 -8.87
CA HIS A 68 9.60 5.72 -9.71
C HIS A 68 8.90 6.82 -8.92
N CYS A 69 8.71 6.65 -7.61
CA CYS A 69 8.18 7.70 -6.73
C CYS A 69 9.09 8.94 -6.65
N PHE A 70 10.35 8.84 -7.08
CA PHE A 70 11.29 9.96 -7.13
C PHE A 70 11.42 10.59 -8.53
N ASP A 71 10.70 10.07 -9.52
CA ASP A 71 10.76 10.61 -10.88
C ASP A 71 10.20 12.02 -10.92
N ASN A 72 10.99 12.92 -11.49
CA ASN A 72 10.67 14.35 -11.56
C ASN A 72 10.35 14.98 -10.19
N LEU A 73 10.86 14.41 -9.10
CA LEU A 73 10.63 14.93 -7.76
C LEU A 73 11.27 16.30 -7.55
N LYS A 74 10.52 17.21 -6.93
CA LYS A 74 11.00 18.51 -6.43
C LYS A 74 11.13 18.51 -4.92
N ASP A 75 10.11 18.02 -4.21
CA ASP A 75 10.08 17.96 -2.76
C ASP A 75 9.22 16.79 -2.27
N ILE A 76 9.50 16.30 -1.06
CA ILE A 76 8.81 15.18 -0.43
C ILE A 76 8.65 15.40 1.07
N GLN A 77 7.43 15.18 1.56
CA GLN A 77 7.15 15.03 2.99
C GLN A 77 6.70 13.61 3.30
N VAL A 78 7.08 13.13 4.49
CA VAL A 78 6.80 11.77 4.93
C VAL A 78 5.87 11.81 6.13
N PHE A 79 4.73 11.12 6.06
CA PHE A 79 3.82 10.93 7.19
C PHE A 79 3.79 9.46 7.61
N VAL A 80 3.89 9.24 8.92
CA VAL A 80 3.82 7.91 9.55
C VAL A 80 2.74 7.94 10.64
N GLY A 81 1.98 6.85 10.78
CA GLY A 81 0.92 6.75 11.79
C GLY A 81 -0.34 7.58 11.49
N ALA A 82 -0.42 8.14 10.28
CA ALA A 82 -1.62 8.80 9.78
C ALA A 82 -2.67 7.75 9.38
N HIS A 83 -3.95 8.05 9.61
CA HIS A 83 -5.09 7.37 9.02
C HIS A 83 -5.77 8.28 7.99
N ASP A 84 -6.08 9.52 8.36
CA ASP A 84 -6.79 10.50 7.51
C ASP A 84 -5.86 11.65 7.08
N ILE A 85 -5.18 11.51 5.94
CA ILE A 85 -4.14 12.45 5.46
C ILE A 85 -4.65 13.89 5.28
N SER A 86 -5.95 14.12 5.19
CA SER A 86 -6.53 15.47 5.12
C SER A 86 -6.42 16.25 6.44
N LYS A 87 -6.23 15.56 7.57
CA LYS A 87 -6.15 16.15 8.91
C LYS A 87 -4.70 16.31 9.37
N SER A 88 -4.14 17.50 9.22
CA SER A 88 -2.74 17.77 9.60
C SER A 88 -2.44 17.65 11.10
N ASP A 89 -3.47 17.70 11.95
CA ASP A 89 -3.42 17.64 13.42
C ASP A 89 -3.78 16.26 13.99
N GLU A 90 -3.84 15.23 13.15
CA GLU A 90 -4.13 13.86 13.59
C GLU A 90 -3.11 13.37 14.64
N LEU A 91 -3.61 12.97 15.81
CA LEU A 91 -2.82 12.69 17.02
C LEU A 91 -1.63 11.74 16.80
N ASN A 92 -1.82 10.70 15.98
CA ASN A 92 -0.84 9.64 15.77
C ASN A 92 0.16 9.96 14.64
N ARG A 93 -0.07 11.04 13.89
CA ARG A 93 0.74 11.40 12.74
C ARG A 93 2.08 11.97 13.15
N GLN A 94 3.13 11.43 12.56
CA GLN A 94 4.47 11.96 12.61
C GLN A 94 4.89 12.44 11.23
N THR A 95 5.10 13.75 11.09
CA THR A 95 5.63 14.34 9.85
C THR A 95 7.15 14.44 9.91
N ARG A 96 7.82 14.04 8.83
CA ARG A 96 9.28 14.10 8.69
C ARG A 96 9.68 14.70 7.34
N LYS A 97 10.74 15.51 7.39
CA LYS A 97 11.50 15.91 6.21
C LYS A 97 12.43 14.79 5.79
N VAL A 98 12.76 14.76 4.50
CA VAL A 98 13.71 13.82 3.92
C VAL A 98 15.11 14.43 3.88
N ALA A 99 16.11 13.69 4.35
CA ALA A 99 17.52 14.06 4.23
C ALA A 99 18.14 13.59 2.92
N LYS A 100 17.72 12.40 2.44
CA LYS A 100 18.20 11.82 1.18
C LYS A 100 17.18 10.83 0.64
N TYR A 101 17.05 10.74 -0.67
CA TYR A 101 16.39 9.62 -1.36
C TYR A 101 17.39 8.92 -2.28
N LEU A 102 17.11 7.66 -2.59
CA LEU A 102 17.96 6.78 -3.38
C LEU A 102 17.08 5.98 -4.32
N GLN A 103 17.29 6.11 -5.63
CA GLN A 103 16.82 5.13 -6.62
C GLN A 103 17.88 4.04 -6.72
N HIS A 104 17.48 2.79 -6.95
CA HIS A 104 18.43 1.76 -7.32
C HIS A 104 19.23 2.19 -8.55
N GLU A 105 20.53 1.93 -8.59
CA GLU A 105 21.45 2.45 -9.62
C GLU A 105 21.15 1.93 -11.02
N LYS A 106 20.46 0.79 -11.09
CA LYS A 106 19.98 0.17 -12.33
C LYS A 106 18.50 0.47 -12.64
N TYR A 107 17.87 1.38 -11.90
CA TYR A 107 16.49 1.77 -12.17
C TYR A 107 16.37 2.37 -13.57
N ASP A 108 15.39 1.88 -14.33
CA ASP A 108 15.06 2.41 -15.65
C ASP A 108 13.58 2.83 -15.69
N GLN A 109 13.35 4.12 -15.89
CA GLN A 109 12.02 4.72 -15.86
C GLN A 109 11.10 4.21 -16.99
N SER A 110 11.66 3.79 -18.13
CA SER A 110 10.87 3.35 -19.28
C SER A 110 10.36 1.92 -19.15
N THR A 111 11.13 1.08 -18.47
CA THR A 111 10.86 -0.36 -18.30
C THR A 111 10.41 -0.72 -16.88
N LEU A 112 10.56 0.19 -15.91
CA LEU A 112 10.38 -0.04 -14.47
C LEU A 112 11.25 -1.20 -13.93
N GLU A 113 12.37 -1.50 -14.60
CA GLU A 113 13.35 -2.41 -14.05
C GLU A 113 13.99 -1.81 -12.79
N TYR A 114 14.31 -2.67 -11.81
CA TYR A 114 14.91 -2.26 -10.53
C TYR A 114 14.12 -1.13 -9.83
N ASP A 115 12.79 -1.14 -9.91
CA ASP A 115 11.89 -0.13 -9.32
C ASP A 115 11.79 -0.21 -7.79
N ILE A 116 12.92 -0.01 -7.12
CA ILE A 116 13.06 -0.01 -5.67
C ILE A 116 13.83 1.22 -5.21
N GLY A 117 13.33 1.86 -4.15
CA GLY A 117 13.85 3.11 -3.65
C GLY A 117 13.93 3.15 -2.12
N LEU A 118 14.84 3.97 -1.63
CA LEU A 118 15.03 4.22 -0.19
C LEU A 118 14.93 5.71 0.12
N LEU A 119 14.35 6.02 1.28
CA LEU A 119 14.27 7.36 1.84
C LEU A 119 14.90 7.39 3.23
N LYS A 120 15.84 8.32 3.43
CA LYS A 120 16.41 8.62 4.74
C LYS A 120 15.71 9.85 5.33
N LEU A 121 15.10 9.67 6.49
CA LEU A 121 14.45 10.74 7.24
C LEU A 121 15.48 11.62 7.93
N ALA A 122 15.25 12.94 7.93
CA ALA A 122 16.13 13.91 8.59
C ALA A 122 16.15 13.73 10.11
N THR A 123 15.00 13.41 10.69
CA THR A 123 14.84 13.10 12.12
C THR A 123 14.14 11.75 12.29
N PRO A 124 14.43 11.01 13.37
CA PRO A 124 13.90 9.67 13.56
C PRO A 124 12.39 9.70 13.86
N ILE A 125 11.70 8.63 13.49
CA ILE A 125 10.33 8.33 13.91
C ILE A 125 10.36 7.75 15.33
N ILE A 126 9.40 8.17 16.15
CA ILE A 126 9.18 7.57 17.47
C ILE A 126 8.28 6.36 17.24
N CYS A 127 8.83 5.15 17.36
CA CYS A 127 8.04 3.93 17.17
C CYS A 127 7.00 3.76 18.30
N ASN A 128 5.78 3.39 17.94
CA ASN A 128 4.65 3.18 18.85
C ASN A 128 3.62 2.24 18.20
N ASP A 129 2.40 2.16 18.72
CA ASP A 129 1.37 1.28 18.15
C ASP A 129 0.90 1.65 16.75
N TYR A 130 1.15 2.88 16.31
CA TYR A 130 0.77 3.43 15.01
C TYR A 130 1.98 3.57 14.05
N ALA A 131 3.20 3.37 14.54
CA ALA A 131 4.44 3.48 13.78
C ALA A 131 5.37 2.32 14.15
N LYS A 132 5.38 1.26 13.33
CA LYS A 132 6.18 0.04 13.56
C LYS A 132 7.10 -0.23 12.38
N LEU A 133 8.21 -0.91 12.67
CA LEU A 133 9.14 -1.38 11.65
C LEU A 133 8.56 -2.59 10.93
N THR A 134 8.73 -2.62 9.62
CA THR A 134 8.33 -3.74 8.78
C THR A 134 9.21 -4.96 9.02
N LYS A 135 8.63 -6.15 8.85
CA LYS A 135 9.37 -7.42 8.79
C LYS A 135 9.49 -7.82 7.34
N LEU A 136 10.71 -7.95 6.82
CA LEU A 136 10.93 -8.32 5.42
C LEU A 136 11.01 -9.84 5.25
N ASN A 137 10.52 -10.34 4.12
CA ASN A 137 10.89 -11.67 3.67
C ASN A 137 12.39 -11.72 3.33
N LYS A 138 13.13 -12.54 4.08
CA LYS A 138 14.58 -12.72 3.91
C LYS A 138 14.95 -13.88 2.99
N ASP A 139 13.98 -14.73 2.68
CA ASP A 139 14.21 -15.97 1.94
C ASP A 139 13.86 -15.78 0.46
N LYS A 140 14.90 -15.71 -0.39
CA LYS A 140 14.78 -15.60 -1.85
C LYS A 140 14.14 -16.84 -2.49
N SER A 141 14.18 -18.00 -1.82
CA SER A 141 13.60 -19.27 -2.32
C SER A 141 12.12 -19.45 -1.94
N LYS A 142 11.64 -18.68 -0.96
CA LYS A 142 10.27 -18.81 -0.47
C LYS A 142 9.27 -18.28 -1.50
N THR A 143 8.39 -19.18 -1.94
CA THR A 143 7.25 -18.82 -2.77
C THR A 143 6.04 -18.46 -1.91
N PHE A 144 5.25 -17.50 -2.39
CA PHE A 144 3.97 -17.10 -1.81
C PHE A 144 2.80 -17.37 -2.75
N VAL A 145 3.01 -18.05 -3.87
CA VAL A 145 1.95 -18.37 -4.85
C VAL A 145 0.76 -19.04 -4.17
N GLY A 146 -0.45 -18.59 -4.49
CA GLY A 146 -1.71 -19.03 -3.89
C GLY A 146 -1.98 -18.48 -2.48
N LYS A 147 -1.09 -17.67 -1.90
CA LYS A 147 -1.34 -16.97 -0.64
C LYS A 147 -2.09 -15.67 -0.88
N THR A 148 -2.94 -15.34 0.07
CA THR A 148 -3.55 -14.01 0.18
C THR A 148 -2.50 -13.03 0.68
N ALA A 149 -2.25 -12.00 -0.12
CA ALA A 149 -1.42 -10.86 0.21
C ALA A 149 -2.28 -9.62 0.43
N THR A 150 -1.86 -8.75 1.34
CA THR A 150 -2.52 -7.48 1.66
C THR A 150 -1.70 -6.33 1.13
N VAL A 151 -2.38 -5.38 0.49
CA VAL A 151 -1.84 -4.06 0.12
C VAL A 151 -2.64 -3.00 0.86
N SER A 152 -1.95 -2.00 1.40
CA SER A 152 -2.55 -0.83 2.04
C SER A 152 -2.01 0.46 1.47
N GLY A 153 -2.84 1.50 1.43
CA GLY A 153 -2.47 2.80 0.87
C GLY A 153 -3.62 3.80 0.81
N TRP A 154 -3.29 5.00 0.33
CA TRP A 154 -4.24 6.08 0.02
C TRP A 154 -4.45 6.22 -1.49
N GLY A 155 -4.10 5.18 -2.24
CA GLY A 155 -4.44 5.06 -3.65
C GLY A 155 -5.86 4.59 -3.86
N ILE A 156 -6.22 4.49 -5.13
CA ILE A 156 -7.48 3.89 -5.56
C ILE A 156 -7.28 2.43 -5.89
N PHE A 157 -8.37 1.67 -5.91
CA PHE A 157 -8.33 0.26 -6.28
C PHE A 157 -9.23 -0.06 -7.47
N LYS A 158 -9.78 0.98 -8.12
CA LYS A 158 -10.67 0.93 -9.30
C LYS A 158 -10.85 2.31 -9.94
N ASP A 159 -10.93 2.37 -11.28
CA ASP A 159 -11.13 3.63 -12.02
C ASP A 159 -12.59 4.08 -12.14
N PHE A 160 -12.82 5.40 -12.05
CA PHE A 160 -14.10 6.05 -12.32
C PHE A 160 -13.94 7.49 -12.84
N PRO A 161 -14.87 7.99 -13.68
CA PRO A 161 -14.90 9.40 -14.07
C PRO A 161 -15.12 10.30 -12.84
N ASN A 162 -14.35 11.40 -12.74
CA ASN A 162 -14.38 12.42 -11.67
C ASN A 162 -14.03 11.93 -10.24
N PHE A 163 -13.14 10.94 -10.11
CA PHE A 163 -12.82 10.37 -8.81
C PHE A 163 -11.76 11.16 -8.02
N LYS A 164 -11.91 11.18 -6.67
CA LYS A 164 -11.00 11.81 -5.71
C LYS A 164 -10.30 10.74 -4.87
N LEU A 165 -8.96 10.69 -4.88
CA LEU A 165 -8.16 9.79 -4.03
C LEU A 165 -8.66 9.80 -2.57
N PRO A 166 -8.75 8.64 -1.90
CA PRO A 166 -9.21 8.58 -0.53
C PRO A 166 -8.26 9.33 0.39
N ASP A 167 -8.83 10.11 1.31
CA ASP A 167 -8.04 10.76 2.36
C ASP A 167 -7.79 9.82 3.55
N LYS A 168 -8.60 8.77 3.69
CA LYS A 168 -8.43 7.75 4.73
C LYS A 168 -7.72 6.51 4.20
N LEU A 169 -6.89 5.88 5.04
CA LEU A 169 -6.16 4.68 4.69
C LEU A 169 -7.11 3.57 4.27
N GLN A 170 -6.85 2.98 3.12
CA GLN A 170 -7.57 1.83 2.58
C GLN A 170 -6.66 0.61 2.54
N TYR A 171 -7.25 -0.56 2.42
CA TYR A 171 -6.53 -1.79 2.11
C TYR A 171 -7.35 -2.73 1.23
N THR A 172 -6.67 -3.67 0.59
CA THR A 172 -7.29 -4.75 -0.16
C THR A 172 -6.45 -6.02 -0.05
N THR A 173 -7.05 -7.15 -0.41
CA THR A 173 -6.35 -8.43 -0.54
C THR A 173 -6.25 -8.86 -2.00
N LEU A 174 -5.12 -9.44 -2.35
CA LEU A 174 -4.81 -10.02 -3.65
C LEU A 174 -4.33 -11.45 -3.43
N GLU A 175 -4.49 -12.32 -4.42
CA GLU A 175 -3.85 -13.63 -4.41
C GLU A 175 -2.56 -13.57 -5.22
N VAL A 176 -1.45 -14.03 -4.63
CA VAL A 176 -0.16 -14.11 -5.32
C VAL A 176 -0.23 -15.15 -6.43
N GLN A 177 0.11 -14.73 -7.64
CA GLN A 177 0.01 -15.51 -8.86
C GLN A 177 1.37 -16.07 -9.29
N PRO A 178 1.39 -17.18 -10.05
CA PRO A 178 2.58 -17.62 -10.77
C PRO A 178 3.11 -16.53 -11.70
N GLN A 179 4.43 -16.34 -11.72
CA GLN A 179 5.08 -15.37 -12.59
C GLN A 179 4.83 -15.66 -14.09
N GLU A 180 4.66 -16.93 -14.45
CA GLU A 180 4.24 -17.40 -15.78
C GLU A 180 2.93 -16.75 -16.26
N ASP A 181 1.94 -16.64 -15.37
CA ASP A 181 0.64 -16.05 -15.73
C ASP A 181 0.74 -14.56 -15.96
N CYS A 182 1.60 -13.91 -15.19
CA CYS A 182 2.00 -12.53 -15.42
C CYS A 182 2.71 -12.32 -16.76
N LYS A 183 3.65 -13.22 -17.12
CA LYS A 183 4.40 -13.14 -18.38
C LYS A 183 3.48 -13.22 -19.59
N LYS A 184 2.36 -13.95 -19.52
CA LYS A 184 1.35 -14.00 -20.60
C LYS A 184 0.71 -12.64 -20.87
N VAL A 185 0.64 -11.76 -19.87
CA VAL A 185 0.01 -10.43 -19.97
C VAL A 185 1.03 -9.32 -20.20
N TRP A 186 2.09 -9.32 -19.39
CA TRP A 186 3.08 -8.23 -19.33
C TRP A 186 4.35 -8.53 -20.12
N GLY A 187 4.51 -9.76 -20.62
CA GLY A 187 5.64 -10.17 -21.46
C GLY A 187 6.98 -9.80 -20.86
N ALA A 188 7.75 -9.02 -21.63
CA ALA A 188 9.09 -8.59 -21.28
C ALA A 188 9.17 -7.55 -20.15
N TYR A 189 8.07 -7.18 -19.48
CA TYR A 189 8.15 -6.41 -18.23
C TYR A 189 8.42 -7.29 -17.01
N ILE A 190 8.14 -8.59 -17.11
CA ILE A 190 8.28 -9.50 -15.98
C ILE A 190 9.73 -9.96 -15.82
N ARG A 191 10.27 -9.78 -14.61
CA ARG A 191 11.63 -10.15 -14.23
C ARG A 191 11.61 -11.12 -13.06
N ASP A 192 12.74 -11.78 -12.81
CA ASP A 192 12.92 -12.77 -11.75
C ASP A 192 12.67 -12.19 -10.35
N TYR A 193 12.78 -10.88 -10.22
CA TYR A 193 12.45 -10.10 -9.04
C TYR A 193 11.05 -9.47 -9.09
N THR A 194 10.14 -9.96 -9.93
CA THR A 194 8.75 -9.51 -9.99
C THR A 194 7.84 -10.50 -9.29
N ILE A 195 7.12 -10.04 -8.26
CA ILE A 195 5.98 -10.73 -7.67
C ILE A 195 4.72 -10.28 -8.40
N CYS A 196 3.82 -11.22 -8.64
CA CYS A 196 2.54 -10.95 -9.23
C CYS A 196 1.42 -11.24 -8.26
N ALA A 197 0.43 -10.36 -8.19
CA ALA A 197 -0.76 -10.61 -7.41
C ALA A 197 -1.99 -10.02 -8.11
N LYS A 198 -3.12 -10.69 -7.95
CA LYS A 198 -4.36 -10.39 -8.67
C LYS A 198 -5.56 -10.54 -7.75
N HIS A 199 -6.62 -9.80 -8.02
CA HIS A 199 -7.95 -10.06 -7.50
C HIS A 199 -8.97 -9.84 -8.61
N GLU A 200 -10.08 -10.58 -8.60
CA GLU A 200 -11.06 -10.57 -9.70
C GLU A 200 -11.76 -9.22 -9.90
N LYS A 201 -11.89 -8.43 -8.82
CA LYS A 201 -12.70 -7.20 -8.80
C LYS A 201 -11.98 -5.96 -8.27
N GLN A 202 -10.70 -6.10 -7.92
CA GLN A 202 -9.88 -5.05 -7.29
C GLN A 202 -8.45 -5.22 -7.79
N SER A 203 -7.74 -4.13 -8.03
CA SER A 203 -6.31 -4.13 -8.31
C SER A 203 -5.66 -3.00 -7.53
N ILE A 204 -4.34 -3.03 -7.36
CA ILE A 204 -3.63 -1.78 -7.04
C ILE A 204 -3.84 -0.78 -8.18
N CYS A 205 -3.76 0.52 -7.87
CA CYS A 205 -3.88 1.57 -8.86
C CYS A 205 -3.08 2.83 -8.44
N ILE A 206 -3.54 3.99 -8.89
CA ILE A 206 -2.95 5.30 -8.64
C ILE A 206 -2.91 5.58 -7.13
N GLY A 207 -1.71 5.85 -6.59
CA GLY A 207 -1.50 6.32 -5.22
C GLY A 207 -1.05 5.25 -4.22
N ASP A 208 -1.04 3.97 -4.61
CA ASP A 208 -0.48 2.88 -3.79
C ASP A 208 0.99 2.59 -4.10
N SER A 209 1.51 3.14 -5.20
CA SER A 209 2.89 3.05 -5.66
C SER A 209 3.91 3.16 -4.53
N GLY A 210 4.84 2.21 -4.45
CA GLY A 210 5.84 2.16 -3.38
C GLY A 210 5.34 1.63 -2.03
N GLY A 211 4.04 1.40 -1.86
CA GLY A 211 3.46 0.78 -0.68
C GLY A 211 3.88 -0.68 -0.47
N PRO A 212 3.65 -1.24 0.73
CA PRO A 212 4.00 -2.62 1.05
C PRO A 212 2.98 -3.63 0.50
N LEU A 213 3.48 -4.73 -0.06
CA LEU A 213 2.72 -5.98 -0.25
C LEU A 213 3.13 -6.96 0.85
N THR A 214 2.17 -7.42 1.65
CA THR A 214 2.44 -8.27 2.83
C THR A 214 1.69 -9.59 2.78
N VAL A 215 2.28 -10.66 3.32
CA VAL A 215 1.60 -11.94 3.60
C VAL A 215 1.85 -12.28 5.05
N ASP A 216 0.79 -12.48 5.83
CA ASP A 216 0.86 -12.77 7.28
C ASP A 216 1.73 -11.77 8.07
N GLY A 217 1.66 -10.48 7.69
CA GLY A 217 2.45 -9.39 8.30
C GLY A 217 3.92 -9.34 7.90
N LEU A 218 4.37 -10.21 6.99
CA LEU A 218 5.69 -10.18 6.38
C LEU A 218 5.63 -9.44 5.04
N GLN A 219 6.42 -8.38 4.87
CA GLN A 219 6.51 -7.66 3.61
C GLN A 219 7.33 -8.47 2.61
N ILE A 220 6.65 -8.89 1.54
CA ILE A 220 7.22 -9.68 0.44
C ILE A 220 7.54 -8.80 -0.77
N GLY A 221 6.83 -7.67 -0.93
CA GLY A 221 6.95 -6.85 -2.10
C GLY A 221 6.77 -5.35 -1.87
N VAL A 222 7.11 -4.59 -2.92
CA VAL A 222 6.87 -3.15 -3.06
C VAL A 222 5.98 -2.94 -4.28
N VAL A 223 4.90 -2.17 -4.13
CA VAL A 223 3.97 -1.83 -5.22
C VAL A 223 4.71 -1.11 -6.35
N SER A 224 4.66 -1.63 -7.58
CA SER A 224 5.37 -1.06 -8.73
C SER A 224 4.42 -0.64 -9.85
N PHE A 225 3.75 -1.59 -10.50
CA PHE A 225 2.87 -1.30 -11.65
C PHE A 225 1.58 -2.11 -11.64
N GLY A 226 0.54 -1.54 -12.24
CA GLY A 226 -0.76 -2.19 -12.45
C GLY A 226 -1.34 -1.79 -13.80
N SER A 227 -2.44 -2.41 -14.18
CA SER A 227 -3.16 -2.04 -15.40
C SER A 227 -3.90 -0.72 -15.23
N THR A 228 -3.88 0.11 -16.27
CA THR A 228 -4.81 1.23 -16.43
C THR A 228 -5.68 0.94 -17.67
N PRO A 229 -7.02 0.85 -17.55
CA PRO A 229 -7.79 1.14 -16.35
C PRO A 229 -7.67 0.08 -15.24
N CYS A 230 -7.90 0.49 -13.99
CA CYS A 230 -7.76 -0.34 -12.80
C CYS A 230 -8.96 -1.27 -12.53
N ALA A 231 -8.76 -2.24 -11.64
CA ALA A 231 -9.69 -3.32 -11.30
C ALA A 231 -10.08 -4.20 -12.51
N GLN A 232 -9.13 -4.43 -13.42
CA GLN A 232 -9.26 -5.44 -14.44
C GLN A 232 -8.86 -6.80 -13.89
N ASP A 233 -9.25 -7.85 -14.61
CA ASP A 233 -8.82 -9.23 -14.37
C ASP A 233 -7.34 -9.46 -14.79
N ILE A 234 -6.47 -8.47 -14.50
CA ILE A 234 -5.07 -8.40 -14.88
C ILE A 234 -4.20 -8.39 -13.62
N PRO A 235 -3.19 -9.27 -13.50
CA PRO A 235 -2.27 -9.24 -12.38
C PRO A 235 -1.50 -7.93 -12.31
N SER A 236 -1.23 -7.46 -11.11
CA SER A 236 -0.36 -6.32 -10.87
C SER A 236 1.05 -6.79 -10.49
N GLY A 237 2.05 -5.96 -10.80
CA GLY A 237 3.47 -6.22 -10.57
C GLY A 237 4.02 -5.51 -9.34
N PHE A 238 4.80 -6.26 -8.57
CA PHE A 238 5.45 -5.81 -7.34
C PHE A 238 6.93 -6.20 -7.40
N VAL A 239 7.81 -5.37 -6.85
CA VAL A 239 9.22 -5.73 -6.70
C VAL A 239 9.37 -6.71 -5.54
N ASN A 240 10.03 -7.85 -5.77
CA ASN A 240 10.35 -8.83 -4.74
C ASN A 240 11.43 -8.29 -3.81
N VAL A 241 11.06 -7.97 -2.56
CA VAL A 241 12.00 -7.39 -1.58
C VAL A 241 13.19 -8.31 -1.33
N ALA A 242 12.97 -9.63 -1.30
CA ALA A 242 14.04 -10.58 -1.01
C ALA A 242 15.18 -10.49 -2.03
N SER A 243 14.89 -10.13 -3.28
CA SER A 243 15.89 -9.97 -4.34
C SER A 243 16.81 -8.76 -4.14
N PHE A 244 16.47 -7.84 -3.24
CA PHE A 244 17.16 -6.56 -3.05
C PHE A 244 17.73 -6.35 -1.65
N LEU A 245 17.70 -7.37 -0.78
CA LEU A 245 18.19 -7.24 0.60
C LEU A 245 19.64 -6.76 0.66
N ASP A 246 20.52 -7.33 -0.17
CA ASP A 246 21.94 -6.97 -0.21
C ASP A 246 22.12 -5.47 -0.50
N TRP A 247 21.40 -4.96 -1.52
CA TRP A 247 21.38 -3.54 -1.86
C TRP A 247 20.81 -2.68 -0.74
N ILE A 248 19.69 -3.09 -0.12
CA ILE A 248 19.12 -2.35 1.01
C ILE A 248 20.13 -2.27 2.16
N GLN A 249 20.82 -3.36 2.49
CA GLN A 249 21.81 -3.37 3.56
C GLN A 249 23.02 -2.49 3.24
N GLU A 250 23.53 -2.55 2.02
CA GLU A 250 24.64 -1.71 1.55
C GLU A 250 24.33 -0.22 1.67
N GLN A 251 23.14 0.20 1.23
CA GLN A 251 22.75 1.62 1.21
C GLN A 251 22.36 2.16 2.59
N THR A 252 21.81 1.30 3.45
CA THR A 252 21.25 1.72 4.74
C THR A 252 22.15 1.47 5.94
N GLY A 253 23.07 0.50 5.84
CA GLY A 253 23.85 -0.05 6.95
C GLY A 253 23.04 -0.92 7.93
N LEU A 254 21.80 -1.26 7.60
CA LEU A 254 20.96 -2.12 8.43
C LEU A 254 21.41 -3.59 8.35
N THR A 255 21.24 -4.33 9.45
CA THR A 255 21.36 -5.79 9.44
C THR A 255 19.98 -6.39 9.22
N LEU A 256 19.73 -6.87 7.99
CA LEU A 256 18.43 -7.36 7.54
C LEU A 256 18.35 -8.87 7.43
#